data_AF-A0A1C7LZE8-F1
#
_entry.id   AF-A0A1C7LZE8-F1
#
_cell.length_a   1.000
_cell.length_b   1.000
_cell.length_c   1.000
_cell.angle_alpha   90.00
_cell.angle_beta   90.00
_cell.angle_gamma   90.00
#
_symmetry.space_group_name_H-M   'P 1'
#
loop_
_entity.id
_entity.type
_entity.pdbx_description
1 polymer ?
#
loop_
_entity_poly.entity_id
_entity_poly.type
_entity_poly.pdbx_seq_one_letter_code
_entity_poly.pdbx_strand_id
1 'polypeptide(L)'
;MNLHKRNWTEGLTLRDFNNHKEANEKSIKSMLALSEAYNKSVQEESTLTSDQLKTRHVGKQDPKRHLEEEVERAMGDQVVQNLGTMLLAEL
;
A
#
# COMPACT_ATOMS: atom_id res chain seq x y z
N MET A 1 32.39 16.11 2.18
CA MET A 1 31.91 14.83 2.72
C MET A 1 30.39 14.88 2.79
N ASN A 2 29.70 14.09 1.96
CA ASN A 2 28.22 14.01 1.87
C ASN A 2 27.76 12.61 2.33
N LEU A 3 28.17 12.20 3.53
CA LEU A 3 28.02 10.81 4.02
C LEU A 3 26.55 10.35 4.17
N HIS A 4 25.59 11.27 4.11
CA HIS A 4 24.15 10.98 4.24
C HIS A 4 23.30 11.46 3.05
N LYS A 5 23.90 11.91 1.94
CA LYS A 5 23.13 12.15 0.72
C LYS A 5 22.92 10.82 0.02
N ARG A 6 21.79 10.17 0.31
CA ARG A 6 21.30 9.05 -0.48
C ARG A 6 21.21 9.52 -1.93
N ASN A 7 21.97 8.88 -2.80
CA ASN A 7 21.92 9.20 -4.21
C ASN A 7 20.51 8.84 -4.68
N TRP A 8 19.81 9.73 -5.40
CA TRP A 8 18.43 9.48 -5.82
C TRP A 8 18.31 8.18 -6.66
N THR A 9 19.42 7.78 -7.29
CA THR A 9 19.59 6.52 -8.02
C THR A 9 19.59 5.27 -7.14
N GLU A 10 19.90 5.36 -5.83
CA GLU A 10 19.75 4.23 -4.90
C GLU A 10 18.29 3.78 -4.78
N GLY A 11 17.34 4.70 -4.95
CA GLY A 11 15.92 4.36 -4.98
C GLY A 11 15.48 3.64 -6.26
N LEU A 12 16.31 3.65 -7.31
CA LEU A 12 16.02 3.10 -8.63
C LEU A 12 16.73 1.77 -8.90
N THR A 13 17.45 1.22 -7.90
CA THR A 13 18.03 -0.11 -8.03
C THR A 13 16.93 -1.15 -8.14
N LEU A 14 17.01 -2.02 -9.15
CA LEU A 14 16.06 -3.11 -9.31
C LEU A 14 16.11 -4.06 -8.12
N ARG A 15 14.95 -4.30 -7.52
CA ARG A 15 14.77 -5.42 -6.60
C ARG A 15 14.73 -6.72 -7.40
N ASP A 16 15.11 -7.82 -6.76
CA ASP A 16 14.94 -9.15 -7.33
C ASP A 16 13.47 -9.36 -7.76
N PHE A 17 13.28 -9.82 -9.01
CA PHE A 17 11.95 -9.93 -9.61
C PHE A 17 11.09 -11.01 -8.93
N ASN A 18 11.68 -12.07 -8.39
CA ASN A 18 10.93 -13.09 -7.66
C ASN A 18 10.44 -12.53 -6.33
N ASN A 19 11.31 -11.86 -5.58
CA ASN A 19 10.93 -11.21 -4.32
C ASN A 19 9.87 -10.12 -4.54
N HIS A 20 10.00 -9.33 -5.62
CA HIS A 20 9.02 -8.30 -5.97
C HIS A 20 7.66 -8.90 -6.36
N LYS A 21 7.66 -10.04 -7.08
CA LYS A 21 6.43 -10.77 -7.41
C LYS A 21 5.74 -11.31 -6.15
N GLU A 22 6.48 -11.93 -5.24
CA GLU A 22 5.94 -12.43 -3.96
C GLU A 22 5.38 -11.29 -3.10
N ALA A 23 6.10 -10.18 -3.01
CA ALA A 23 5.64 -8.99 -2.29
C ALA A 23 4.35 -8.43 -2.89
N ASN A 24 4.25 -8.36 -4.22
CA ASN A 24 3.03 -7.94 -4.91
C ASN A 24 1.85 -8.87 -4.64
N GLU A 25 2.08 -10.18 -4.71
CA GLU A 25 1.03 -11.16 -4.42
C GLU A 25 0.53 -11.01 -2.97
N LYS A 26 1.43 -10.82 -2.02
CA LYS A 26 1.10 -10.58 -0.61
C LYS A 26 0.32 -9.28 -0.41
N SER A 27 0.74 -8.19 -1.06
CA SER A 27 0.04 -6.90 -1.00
C SER A 27 -1.38 -7.01 -1.57
N ILE A 28 -1.56 -7.66 -2.71
CA ILE A 28 -2.89 -7.88 -3.32
C ILE A 28 -3.78 -8.74 -2.41
N LYS A 29 -3.25 -9.81 -1.81
CA LYS A 29 -4.01 -10.62 -0.84
C LYS A 29 -4.43 -9.81 0.39
N SER A 30 -3.56 -8.94 0.88
CA SER A 30 -3.85 -8.07 2.02
C SER A 30 -4.92 -7.02 1.67
N MET A 31 -4.83 -6.43 0.46
CA MET A 31 -5.84 -5.52 -0.07
C MET A 31 -7.21 -6.20 -0.23
N LEU A 32 -7.25 -7.46 -0.66
CA LEU A 32 -8.49 -8.23 -0.75
C LEU A 32 -9.15 -8.38 0.63
N ALA A 33 -8.38 -8.80 1.64
CA ALA A 33 -8.89 -8.95 3.00
C ALA A 33 -9.38 -7.60 3.58
N LEU A 34 -8.66 -6.51 3.32
CA LEU A 34 -9.06 -5.15 3.72
C LEU A 34 -10.31 -4.68 2.98
N SER A 35 -10.47 -5.05 1.71
CA SER A 35 -11.66 -4.73 0.91
C SER A 35 -12.90 -5.45 1.41
N GLU A 36 -12.78 -6.73 1.78
CA GLU A 36 -13.85 -7.50 2.42
C GLU A 36 -14.23 -6.90 3.79
N ALA A 37 -13.24 -6.53 4.60
CA ALA A 37 -13.45 -5.87 5.88
C ALA A 37 -14.12 -4.49 5.71
N TYR A 38 -13.72 -3.72 4.70
CA TYR A 38 -14.35 -2.45 4.35
C TYR A 38 -15.80 -2.63 3.92
N ASN A 39 -16.09 -3.61 3.06
CA ASN A 39 -17.46 -3.91 2.64
C ASN A 39 -18.36 -4.25 3.83
N LYS A 40 -17.87 -5.11 4.75
CA LYS A 40 -18.59 -5.43 5.99
C LYS A 40 -18.77 -4.19 6.88
N SER A 41 -17.73 -3.37 7.02
CA SER A 41 -17.75 -2.13 7.78
C SER A 41 -18.84 -1.17 7.27
N VAL A 42 -18.97 -1.00 5.96
CA VAL A 42 -19.99 -0.15 5.30
C VAL A 42 -21.40 -0.70 5.51
N GLN A 43 -21.59 -2.02 5.42
CA GLN A 43 -22.88 -2.65 5.73
C GLN A 43 -23.30 -2.40 7.18
N GLU A 44 -22.36 -2.50 8.12
CA GLU A 44 -22.60 -2.19 9.53
C GLU A 44 -22.90 -0.70 9.75
N GLU A 45 -22.26 0.23 9.01
CA GLU A 45 -22.55 1.67 9.11
C GLU A 45 -24.00 2.00 8.81
N SER A 46 -24.62 1.27 7.87
CA SER A 46 -26.03 1.48 7.48
C SER A 46 -27.02 1.18 8.61
N THR A 47 -26.59 0.47 9.66
CA THR A 47 -27.42 0.11 10.81
C THR A 47 -27.15 0.96 12.06
N LEU A 48 -26.14 1.83 12.03
CA LEU A 48 -25.68 2.62 13.18
C LEU A 48 -26.12 4.09 13.11
N THR A 49 -26.28 4.71 14.28
CA THR A 49 -26.61 6.15 14.39
C THR A 49 -25.36 7.03 14.27
N SER A 50 -25.52 8.29 13.85
CA SER A 50 -24.41 9.22 13.56
C SER A 50 -23.43 9.41 14.72
N ASP A 51 -23.90 9.38 15.97
CA ASP A 51 -23.03 9.55 17.15
C ASP A 51 -22.25 8.26 17.50
N GLN A 52 -22.78 7.09 17.16
CA GLN A 52 -22.07 5.81 17.27
C GLN A 52 -20.98 5.67 16.20
N LEU A 53 -21.18 6.25 15.01
CA LEU A 53 -20.17 6.25 13.94
C LEU A 53 -18.92 7.07 14.32
N LYS A 54 -19.11 8.25 14.95
CA LYS A 54 -18.00 9.14 15.34
C LYS A 54 -17.02 8.50 16.34
N THR A 55 -17.49 7.56 17.16
CA THR A 55 -16.70 6.90 18.20
C THR A 55 -16.20 5.50 17.81
N ARG A 56 -16.68 4.94 16.68
CA ARG A 56 -16.41 3.54 16.27
C ARG A 56 -14.95 3.25 15.93
N HIS A 57 -14.26 4.23 15.35
CA HIS A 57 -12.86 4.07 14.91
C HIS A 57 -11.84 4.50 15.98
N VAL A 58 -12.29 4.80 17.20
CA VAL A 58 -11.40 5.08 18.34
C VAL A 58 -10.92 3.75 18.92
N GLY A 59 -9.62 3.44 18.74
CA GLY A 59 -8.99 2.22 19.27
C GLY A 59 -9.15 0.96 18.41
N LYS A 60 -9.81 1.05 17.24
CA LYS A 60 -9.88 -0.03 16.23
C LYS A 60 -9.34 0.45 14.89
N GLN A 61 -8.75 -0.47 14.14
CA GLN A 61 -8.23 -0.21 12.81
C GLN A 61 -9.34 0.28 11.88
N ASP A 62 -9.18 1.46 11.27
CA ASP A 62 -10.07 1.95 10.20
C ASP A 62 -9.74 1.20 8.90
N PRO A 63 -10.64 0.31 8.40
CA PRO A 63 -10.38 -0.49 7.21
C PRO A 63 -10.20 0.35 5.95
N LYS A 64 -10.89 1.50 5.87
CA LYS A 64 -10.80 2.39 4.70
C LYS A 64 -9.42 2.99 4.60
N ARG A 65 -8.97 3.60 5.70
CA ARG A 65 -7.66 4.24 5.79
C ARG A 65 -6.53 3.24 5.53
N HIS A 66 -6.61 2.03 6.10
CA HIS A 66 -5.56 1.02 5.88
C HIS A 66 -5.56 0.46 4.46
N LEU A 67 -6.73 0.37 3.82
CA LEU A 67 -6.81 0.00 2.41
C LEU A 67 -6.13 1.06 1.53
N GLU A 68 -6.36 2.35 1.78
CA GLU A 68 -5.71 3.46 1.07
C GLU A 68 -4.18 3.43 1.24
N GLU A 69 -3.70 3.25 2.48
CA GLU A 69 -2.26 3.18 2.79
C GLU A 69 -1.56 1.99 2.09
N GLU A 70 -2.18 0.80 2.08
CA GLU A 70 -1.61 -0.38 1.41
C GLU A 70 -1.61 -0.24 -0.12
N VAL A 71 -2.64 0.39 -0.69
CA VAL A 71 -2.72 0.71 -2.13
C VAL A 71 -1.60 1.67 -2.54
N GLU A 72 -1.40 2.75 -1.79
CA GLU A 72 -0.37 3.75 -2.07
C GLU A 72 1.02 3.12 -2.04
N ARG A 73 1.30 2.27 -1.04
CA ARG A 73 2.57 1.55 -0.96
C ARG A 73 2.79 0.62 -2.16
N ALA A 74 1.80 -0.20 -2.48
CA ALA A 74 1.90 -1.17 -3.58
C ALA A 74 2.09 -0.48 -4.95
N MET A 75 1.36 0.59 -5.22
CA MET A 75 1.53 1.37 -6.46
C MET A 75 2.90 2.05 -6.51
N GLY A 76 3.36 2.65 -5.40
CA GLY A 76 4.67 3.28 -5.33
C GLY A 76 5.80 2.30 -5.64
N ASP A 77 5.73 1.08 -5.07
CA ASP A 77 6.70 0.02 -5.32
C ASP A 77 6.76 -0.40 -6.80
N GLN A 78 5.60 -0.55 -7.44
CA GLN A 78 5.50 -0.91 -8.85
C GLN A 78 6.01 0.18 -9.79
N VAL A 79 5.70 1.45 -9.51
CA VAL A 79 6.17 2.59 -10.31
C VAL A 79 7.70 2.66 -10.29
N VAL A 80 8.31 2.54 -9.11
CA VAL A 80 9.77 2.57 -8.94
C VAL A 80 10.44 1.41 -9.67
N GLN A 81 9.91 0.19 -9.55
CA GLN A 81 10.47 -0.99 -10.23
C GLN A 81 10.35 -0.87 -11.76
N ASN A 82 9.22 -0.38 -12.28
CA ASN A 82 9.04 -0.16 -13.71
C ASN A 82 10.01 0.91 -14.24
N LEU A 83 10.15 2.02 -13.53
CA LEU A 83 11.04 3.12 -13.93
C LEU A 83 12.51 2.68 -13.93
N GLY A 84 12.94 1.93 -12.90
CA GLY A 84 14.27 1.33 -12.84
C GLY A 84 14.53 0.33 -13.98
N THR A 85 13.50 -0.43 -14.38
CA THR A 85 13.61 -1.40 -15.48
C THR A 85 13.79 -0.70 -16.81
N MET A 86 13.01 0.37 -17.07
CA MET A 86 13.12 1.16 -18.30
C MET A 86 14.47 1.87 -18.42
N LEU A 87 14.94 2.50 -17.33
CA LEU A 87 16.24 3.19 -17.33
C LEU A 87 17.41 2.25 -17.59
N LEU A 88 17.38 1.02 -17.05
CA LEU A 88 18.42 0.02 -17.30
C LEU A 88 18.33 -0.61 -18.69
N ALA A 89 17.15 -0.60 -19.32
CA ALA A 89 16.98 -1.13 -20.68
C ALA A 89 17.47 -0.14 -21.76
N GLU A 90 17.55 1.16 -21.46
CA GLU A 90 18.08 2.20 -22.36
C GLU A 90 19.61 2.40 -22.24
N LEU A 91 20.25 1.75 -21.27
CA LEU A 91 21.70 1.75 -21.00
C LEU A 91 22.38 0.55 -21.66
#